data_AF-Q8KY00-F1
#
_entry.id   AF-Q8KY00-F1
#
_cell.length_a   1.000
_cell.length_b   1.000
_cell.length_c   1.000
_cell.angle_alpha   90.00
_cell.angle_beta   90.00
_cell.angle_gamma   90.00
#
_symmetry.space_group_name_H-M   'P 1'
#
loop_
_entity.id
_entity.type
_entity.pdbx_description
1 polymer ?
#
loop_
_entity_poly.entity_id
_entity_poly.type
_entity_poly.pdbx_seq_one_letter_code
_entity_poly.pdbx_strand_id
1 'polypeptide(L)'
;MPAQSAQQVLMLLSQNWKSYLKALKAYKLKPSSFLARPKIPKFKPKDGVSIGVLTNQQTSFTKGRMTKIKFPKKANLKRLITKINPQTSRLKQVRLIPKTTCFIVEVVYEQTTHKLPQTHGIGIMGIDLGLNNFVTAIDNQSSPFIIKGGGVKSVNQWFNKLKAHYQAKAKTSNKHFWTKRLGKLALWRECKVNDFMHKASAYVVGHCLKKGISTIVIGKMMAGNKS
;
A
#
# COMPACT_ATOMS: atom_id res chain seq x y z
N MET A 1 -15.82 -20.35 9.87
CA MET A 1 -15.43 -18.91 9.91
C MET A 1 -16.56 -18.14 10.61
N PRO A 2 -16.30 -17.18 11.51
CA PRO A 2 -17.36 -16.41 12.17
C PRO A 2 -18.22 -15.64 11.16
N ALA A 3 -19.53 -15.51 11.41
CA ALA A 3 -20.49 -14.90 10.47
C ALA A 3 -20.09 -13.48 10.01
N GLN A 4 -19.56 -12.66 10.93
CA GLN A 4 -19.11 -11.30 10.62
C GLN A 4 -17.93 -11.26 9.64
N SER A 5 -16.97 -12.17 9.79
CA SER A 5 -15.85 -12.29 8.86
C SER A 5 -16.32 -12.75 7.47
N ALA A 6 -17.33 -13.61 7.41
CA ALA A 6 -17.97 -14.02 6.15
C ALA A 6 -18.67 -12.83 5.45
N GLN A 7 -19.41 -12.02 6.22
CA GLN A 7 -20.05 -10.82 5.70
C GLN A 7 -19.04 -9.82 5.12
N GLN A 8 -17.87 -9.65 5.75
CA GLN A 8 -16.82 -8.78 5.22
C GLN A 8 -16.25 -9.27 3.89
N VAL A 9 -16.16 -10.59 3.68
CA VAL A 9 -15.76 -11.16 2.37
C VAL A 9 -16.78 -10.80 1.30
N LEU A 10 -18.08 -10.89 1.61
CA LEU A 10 -19.16 -10.47 0.70
C LEU A 10 -19.13 -8.96 0.42
N MET A 11 -18.88 -8.13 1.43
CA MET A 11 -18.73 -6.68 1.27
C MET A 11 -17.55 -6.33 0.36
N LEU A 12 -16.41 -6.99 0.53
CA LEU A 12 -15.23 -6.81 -0.33
C LEU A 12 -15.54 -7.22 -1.77
N LEU A 13 -16.25 -8.33 -1.97
CA LEU A 13 -16.69 -8.77 -3.30
C LEU A 13 -17.63 -7.73 -3.94
N SER A 14 -18.63 -7.25 -3.22
CA SER A 14 -19.54 -6.19 -3.68
C SER A 14 -18.78 -4.93 -4.08
N GLN A 15 -17.80 -4.51 -3.28
CA GLN A 15 -16.97 -3.35 -3.57
C GLN A 15 -16.11 -3.55 -4.84
N ASN A 16 -15.57 -4.75 -5.05
CA ASN A 16 -14.83 -5.08 -6.27
C ASN A 16 -15.72 -4.97 -7.51
N TRP A 17 -16.97 -5.44 -7.43
CA TRP A 17 -17.96 -5.32 -8.51
C TRP A 17 -18.33 -3.86 -8.79
N LYS A 18 -18.64 -3.07 -7.75
CA LYS A 18 -18.92 -1.63 -7.90
C LYS A 18 -17.76 -0.91 -8.58
N SER A 19 -16.53 -1.21 -8.17
CA SER A 19 -15.30 -0.62 -8.73
C SER A 19 -15.10 -1.03 -10.20
N TYR A 20 -15.33 -2.31 -10.54
CA TYR A 20 -15.28 -2.80 -11.91
C TYR A 20 -16.30 -2.08 -12.81
N LEU A 21 -17.56 -1.97 -12.38
CA LEU A 21 -18.60 -1.30 -13.15
C LEU A 21 -18.28 0.19 -13.36
N LYS A 22 -17.76 0.88 -12.34
CA LYS A 22 -17.30 2.27 -12.45
C LYS A 22 -16.14 2.40 -13.45
N ALA A 23 -15.15 1.52 -13.35
CA ALA A 23 -14.02 1.50 -14.28
C ALA A 23 -14.46 1.21 -15.72
N LEU A 24 -15.41 0.30 -15.92
CA LEU A 24 -15.95 -0.02 -17.23
C LEU A 24 -16.71 1.17 -17.85
N LYS A 25 -17.50 1.90 -17.06
CA LYS A 25 -18.16 3.15 -17.51
C LYS A 25 -17.13 4.20 -17.93
N ALA A 26 -16.11 4.43 -17.10
CA ALA A 26 -15.03 5.38 -17.42
C ALA A 26 -14.23 4.96 -18.66
N TYR A 27 -13.96 3.65 -18.83
CA TYR A 27 -13.30 3.12 -20.01
C TYR A 27 -14.11 3.34 -21.28
N LYS A 28 -15.44 3.15 -21.24
CA LYS A 28 -16.33 3.43 -22.39
C LYS A 28 -16.29 4.90 -22.80
N LEU A 29 -16.21 5.82 -21.85
CA LEU A 29 -16.15 7.27 -22.11
C LEU A 29 -14.78 7.71 -22.65
N LYS A 30 -13.68 7.17 -22.11
CA LYS A 30 -12.32 7.54 -22.51
C LYS A 30 -11.36 6.34 -22.45
N PRO A 31 -11.35 5.49 -23.48
CA PRO A 31 -10.49 4.30 -23.52
C PRO A 31 -9.00 4.63 -23.36
N SER A 32 -8.55 5.76 -23.92
CA SER A 32 -7.16 6.23 -23.87
C SER A 32 -6.64 6.55 -22.46
N SER A 33 -7.52 6.68 -21.47
CA SER A 33 -7.12 6.85 -20.06
C SER A 33 -6.75 5.54 -19.36
N PHE A 34 -6.89 4.39 -20.04
CA PHE A 34 -6.59 3.07 -19.51
C PHE A 34 -5.55 2.38 -20.37
N LEU A 35 -4.64 1.63 -19.74
CA LEU A 35 -3.68 0.77 -20.46
C LEU A 35 -4.34 -0.43 -21.15
N ALA A 36 -5.51 -0.85 -20.65
CA ALA A 36 -6.29 -1.95 -21.19
C ALA A 36 -7.74 -1.87 -20.66
N ARG A 37 -8.65 -2.57 -21.32
CA ARG A 37 -10.03 -2.73 -20.86
C ARG A 37 -10.06 -3.34 -19.43
N PRO A 38 -10.85 -2.75 -18.51
CA PRO A 38 -11.04 -3.32 -17.17
C PRO A 38 -11.50 -4.77 -17.24
N LYS A 39 -10.90 -5.64 -16.42
CA LYS A 39 -11.22 -7.07 -16.37
C LYS A 39 -12.23 -7.37 -15.28
N ILE A 40 -13.11 -8.33 -15.55
CA ILE A 40 -14.10 -8.80 -14.59
C ILE A 40 -13.40 -9.40 -13.34
N PRO A 41 -13.90 -9.14 -12.12
CA PRO A 41 -13.42 -9.81 -10.92
C PRO A 41 -13.60 -11.33 -11.06
N LYS A 42 -12.54 -12.09 -10.77
CA LYS A 42 -12.58 -13.57 -10.81
C LYS A 42 -12.77 -14.15 -9.42
N PHE A 43 -13.45 -15.30 -9.35
CA PHE A 43 -13.49 -16.12 -8.15
C PHE A 43 -12.08 -16.60 -7.77
N LYS A 44 -11.85 -16.79 -6.47
CA LYS A 44 -10.63 -17.42 -5.98
C LYS A 44 -10.72 -18.94 -6.22
N PRO A 45 -9.58 -19.64 -6.35
CA PRO A 45 -9.55 -21.09 -6.33
C PRO A 45 -10.22 -21.65 -5.07
N LYS A 46 -10.71 -22.89 -5.14
CA LYS A 46 -11.40 -23.56 -4.00
C LYS A 46 -10.55 -23.56 -2.72
N ASP A 47 -9.26 -23.83 -2.85
CA ASP A 47 -8.28 -23.81 -1.75
C ASP A 47 -7.49 -22.49 -1.68
N GLY A 48 -8.03 -21.44 -2.30
CA GLY A 48 -7.43 -20.12 -2.35
C GLY A 48 -7.59 -19.37 -1.03
N VAL A 49 -6.62 -18.50 -0.74
CA VAL A 49 -6.66 -17.64 0.44
C VAL A 49 -7.23 -16.25 0.07
N SER A 50 -8.17 -15.76 0.88
CA SER A 50 -8.74 -14.42 0.78
C SER A 50 -8.24 -13.50 1.89
N ILE A 51 -8.52 -12.20 1.76
CA ILE A 51 -8.32 -11.25 2.86
C ILE A 51 -9.27 -11.64 3.99
N GLY A 52 -8.73 -11.84 5.19
CA GLY A 52 -9.52 -12.03 6.40
C GLY A 52 -9.73 -10.68 7.08
N VAL A 53 -10.98 -10.32 7.39
CA VAL A 53 -11.30 -9.09 8.12
C VAL A 53 -11.90 -9.45 9.47
N LEU A 54 -11.29 -8.92 10.52
CA LEU A 54 -11.76 -9.03 11.89
C LEU A 54 -12.21 -7.65 12.37
N THR A 55 -13.49 -7.48 12.66
CA THR A 55 -14.03 -6.17 13.05
C THR A 55 -13.69 -5.83 14.50
N ASN A 56 -14.03 -4.63 14.94
CA ASN A 56 -13.92 -4.18 16.33
C ASN A 56 -14.83 -4.93 17.33
N GLN A 57 -15.78 -5.75 16.84
CA GLN A 57 -16.54 -6.66 17.70
C GLN A 57 -15.74 -7.94 18.01
N GLN A 58 -14.80 -8.29 17.13
CA GLN A 58 -13.95 -9.48 17.24
C GLN A 58 -12.56 -9.14 17.81
N THR A 59 -12.12 -7.89 17.66
CA THR A 59 -10.80 -7.42 18.05
C THR A 59 -10.90 -6.17 18.91
N SER A 60 -10.02 -6.04 19.90
CA SER A 60 -10.01 -4.89 20.81
C SER A 60 -8.61 -4.61 21.33
N PHE A 61 -8.41 -3.38 21.84
CA PHE A 61 -7.20 -3.05 22.58
C PHE A 61 -7.22 -3.72 23.96
N THR A 62 -6.06 -4.17 24.42
CA THR A 62 -5.88 -4.67 25.79
C THR A 62 -5.51 -3.53 26.73
N LYS A 63 -6.06 -3.56 27.94
CA LYS A 63 -5.58 -2.72 29.06
C LYS A 63 -4.24 -3.26 29.56
N GLY A 64 -3.29 -2.37 29.89
CA GLY A 64 -1.98 -2.73 30.47
C GLY A 64 -0.86 -1.79 30.07
N ARG A 65 0.37 -2.08 30.54
CA ARG A 65 1.58 -1.25 30.33
C ARG A 65 1.93 -1.02 28.85
N MET A 66 1.58 -1.96 27.97
CA MET A 66 1.73 -1.82 26.53
C MET A 66 0.40 -2.09 25.85
N THR A 67 0.02 -1.23 24.90
CA THR A 67 -1.14 -1.47 24.05
C THR A 67 -0.90 -2.70 23.17
N LYS A 68 -1.82 -3.66 23.25
CA LYS A 68 -1.83 -4.82 22.36
C LYS A 68 -3.22 -4.97 21.75
N ILE A 69 -3.28 -5.61 20.60
CA ILE A 69 -4.52 -6.01 19.93
C ILE A 69 -4.82 -7.45 20.30
N LYS A 70 -6.01 -7.66 20.86
CA LYS A 70 -6.55 -8.97 21.18
C LYS A 70 -7.31 -9.50 19.97
N PHE A 71 -7.01 -10.73 19.57
CA PHE A 71 -7.71 -11.47 18.53
C PHE A 71 -8.78 -12.41 19.14
N PRO A 72 -9.77 -12.87 18.34
CA PRO A 72 -10.69 -13.92 18.77
C PRO A 72 -9.93 -15.18 19.20
N LYS A 73 -10.38 -15.85 20.27
CA LYS A 73 -9.77 -17.11 20.74
C LYS A 73 -9.67 -18.16 19.62
N LYS A 74 -10.73 -18.28 18.80
CA LYS A 74 -10.79 -19.20 17.65
C LYS A 74 -9.72 -18.92 16.57
N ALA A 75 -9.18 -17.70 16.51
CA ALA A 75 -8.10 -17.38 15.57
C ALA A 75 -6.75 -17.95 16.02
N ASN A 76 -6.59 -18.30 17.30
CA ASN A 76 -5.36 -18.81 17.89
C ASN A 76 -4.12 -17.95 17.57
N LEU A 77 -4.29 -16.63 17.55
CA LEU A 77 -3.22 -15.67 17.27
C LEU A 77 -2.70 -15.05 18.57
N LYS A 78 -1.37 -14.91 18.65
CA LYS A 78 -0.73 -14.12 19.72
C LYS A 78 -1.20 -12.66 19.63
N ARG A 79 -1.30 -12.01 20.79
CA ARG A 79 -1.64 -10.57 20.84
C ARG A 79 -0.57 -9.76 20.11
N LEU A 80 -1.00 -8.80 19.30
CA LEU A 80 -0.09 -7.95 18.53
C LEU A 80 0.21 -6.67 19.30
N ILE A 81 1.49 -6.41 19.60
CA ILE A 81 1.92 -5.15 20.24
C ILE A 81 1.75 -4.00 19.23
N THR A 82 1.23 -2.86 19.67
CA THR A 82 1.05 -1.67 18.83
C THR A 82 1.41 -0.39 19.58
N LYS A 83 1.79 0.64 18.83
CA LYS A 83 2.05 2.00 19.34
C LYS A 83 0.79 2.88 19.34
N ILE A 84 -0.36 2.36 18.89
CA ILE A 84 -1.62 3.11 18.87
C ILE A 84 -2.04 3.42 20.30
N ASN A 85 -2.44 4.67 20.54
CA ASN A 85 -2.97 5.15 21.80
C ASN A 85 -4.49 4.85 21.87
N PRO A 86 -4.96 3.94 22.74
CA PRO A 86 -6.37 3.58 22.86
C PRO A 86 -7.28 4.70 23.37
N GLN A 87 -6.74 5.71 24.04
CA GLN A 87 -7.50 6.84 24.57
C GLN A 87 -7.88 7.84 23.46
N THR A 88 -7.04 7.97 22.44
CA THR A 88 -7.26 8.89 21.30
C THR A 88 -7.65 8.18 20.02
N SER A 89 -7.76 6.85 20.04
CA SER A 89 -8.01 6.04 18.85
C SER A 89 -9.03 4.94 19.09
N ARG A 90 -9.89 4.72 18.10
CA ARG A 90 -10.89 3.67 18.08
C ARG A 90 -10.56 2.62 17.03
N LEU A 91 -10.30 1.39 17.47
CA LEU A 91 -10.07 0.26 16.56
C LEU A 91 -11.33 0.02 15.71
N LYS A 92 -11.15 -0.14 14.40
CA LYS A 92 -12.23 -0.45 13.45
C LYS A 92 -12.20 -1.89 13.00
N GLN A 93 -11.04 -2.33 12.53
CA GLN A 93 -10.85 -3.67 12.04
C GLN A 93 -9.36 -4.01 11.98
N VAL A 94 -9.08 -5.30 12.00
CA VAL A 94 -7.77 -5.87 11.67
C VAL A 94 -7.92 -6.71 10.41
N ARG A 95 -7.10 -6.45 9.40
CA ARG A 95 -7.09 -7.21 8.14
C ARG A 95 -5.88 -8.13 8.10
N LEU A 96 -6.10 -9.39 7.78
CA LEU A 96 -5.09 -10.38 7.48
C LEU A 96 -4.98 -10.49 5.96
N ILE A 97 -3.97 -9.83 5.39
CA ILE A 97 -3.76 -9.80 3.94
C ILE A 97 -2.79 -10.91 3.57
N PRO A 98 -3.24 -11.93 2.81
CA PRO A 98 -2.33 -12.96 2.31
C PRO A 98 -1.34 -12.33 1.32
N LYS A 99 -0.05 -12.51 1.60
CA LYS A 99 1.06 -12.31 0.68
C LYS A 99 1.61 -13.67 0.29
N THR A 100 2.47 -13.69 -0.73
CA THR A 100 3.02 -14.93 -1.29
C THR A 100 3.70 -15.84 -0.26
N THR A 101 4.26 -15.28 0.82
CA THR A 101 5.04 -16.03 1.81
C THR A 101 4.65 -15.78 3.25
N CYS A 102 3.70 -14.88 3.51
CA CYS A 102 3.28 -14.50 4.86
C CYS A 102 1.90 -13.83 4.82
N PHE A 103 1.38 -13.46 5.98
CA PHE A 103 0.24 -12.57 6.10
C PHE A 103 0.72 -11.21 6.63
N ILE A 104 0.24 -10.13 6.02
CA ILE A 104 0.38 -8.79 6.59
C ILE A 104 -0.83 -8.55 7.49
N VAL A 105 -0.57 -8.14 8.73
CA VAL A 105 -1.59 -7.73 9.68
C VAL A 105 -1.73 -6.22 9.61
N GLU A 106 -2.81 -5.74 9.01
CA GLU A 106 -3.12 -4.31 8.96
C GLU A 106 -4.12 -3.94 10.04
N VAL A 107 -3.81 -2.90 10.81
CA VAL A 107 -4.66 -2.39 11.86
C VAL A 107 -5.31 -1.10 11.36
N VAL A 108 -6.63 -1.11 11.19
CA VAL A 108 -7.41 0.06 10.80
C VAL A 108 -8.07 0.63 12.03
N TYR A 109 -7.84 1.91 12.28
CA TYR A 109 -8.39 2.62 13.43
C TYR A 109 -8.78 4.04 13.01
N GLU A 110 -9.77 4.60 13.69
CA GLU A 110 -10.03 6.03 13.70
C GLU A 110 -9.19 6.68 14.78
N GLN A 111 -8.70 7.88 14.53
CA GLN A 111 -8.01 8.69 15.51
C GLN A 111 -8.74 10.02 15.64
N THR A 112 -9.09 10.39 16.87
CA THR A 112 -9.65 11.71 17.17
C THR A 112 -8.50 12.70 17.07
N THR A 113 -8.34 13.32 15.91
CA THR A 113 -7.22 14.24 15.62
C THR A 113 -7.28 15.45 16.53
N HIS A 114 -6.29 15.60 17.41
CA HIS A 114 -5.93 16.91 17.94
C HIS A 114 -4.88 17.52 17.01
N LYS A 115 -5.30 18.52 16.22
CA LYS A 115 -4.49 19.38 15.34
C LYS A 115 -3.36 18.64 14.60
N LEU A 116 -3.66 18.15 13.39
CA LEU A 116 -2.59 17.87 12.43
C LEU A 116 -1.76 19.15 12.28
N PRO A 117 -0.42 19.08 12.14
CA PRO A 117 0.38 20.26 11.88
C PRO A 117 -0.12 20.88 10.58
N GLN A 118 -0.82 22.01 10.70
CA GLN A 118 -1.31 22.81 9.60
C GLN A 118 -0.34 23.95 9.39
N THR A 119 0.08 24.13 8.15
CA THR A 119 0.81 25.31 7.73
C THR A 119 -0.23 26.34 7.28
N HIS A 120 -0.26 27.50 7.93
CA HIS A 120 -1.10 28.63 7.52
C HIS A 120 -0.35 29.59 6.57
N GLY A 121 0.78 29.15 6.02
CA GLY A 121 1.59 29.97 5.11
C GLY A 121 1.03 30.02 3.70
N ILE A 122 1.55 30.95 2.90
CA ILE A 122 1.24 31.11 1.47
C ILE A 122 2.22 30.36 0.56
N GLY A 123 3.05 29.48 1.14
CA GLY A 123 4.07 28.75 0.41
C GLY A 123 3.46 27.72 -0.54
N ILE A 124 3.98 27.67 -1.77
CA ILE A 124 3.56 26.75 -2.82
C ILE A 124 4.80 25.96 -3.27
N MET A 125 4.69 24.63 -3.27
CA MET A 125 5.71 23.74 -3.80
C MET A 125 5.20 23.05 -5.06
N GLY A 126 5.96 23.18 -6.16
CA GLY A 126 5.83 22.34 -7.34
C GLY A 126 6.70 21.09 -7.20
N ILE A 127 6.10 19.92 -7.47
CA ILE A 127 6.80 18.64 -7.50
C ILE A 127 6.64 17.99 -8.87
N ASP A 128 7.77 17.67 -9.50
CA ASP A 128 7.82 16.76 -10.63
C ASP A 128 8.27 15.36 -10.19
N LEU A 129 7.51 14.34 -10.60
CA LEU A 129 7.77 12.95 -10.25
C LEU A 129 8.45 12.22 -11.40
N GLY A 130 9.62 11.62 -11.13
CA GLY A 130 10.42 10.93 -12.13
C GLY A 130 10.93 9.57 -11.67
N LEU A 131 11.74 8.93 -12.53
CA LEU A 131 12.39 7.65 -12.20
C LEU A 131 13.81 7.83 -11.63
N ASN A 132 14.64 8.68 -12.24
CA ASN A 132 16.02 8.91 -11.81
C ASN A 132 16.08 9.95 -10.69
N ASN A 133 15.42 11.09 -10.89
CA ASN A 133 15.08 12.05 -9.85
C ASN A 133 13.63 11.73 -9.48
N PHE A 134 13.42 11.01 -8.38
CA PHE A 134 12.11 10.52 -7.97
C PHE A 134 11.17 11.67 -7.64
N VAL A 135 11.69 12.67 -6.94
CA VAL A 135 11.04 13.95 -6.67
C VAL A 135 12.03 15.03 -7.07
N THR A 136 11.60 15.93 -7.93
CA THR A 136 12.26 17.22 -8.16
C THR A 136 11.30 18.28 -7.64
N ALA A 137 11.69 18.98 -6.57
CA ALA A 137 10.82 19.94 -5.91
C ALA A 137 11.43 21.34 -5.98
N ILE A 138 10.58 22.31 -6.31
CA ILE A 138 10.87 23.74 -6.30
C ILE A 138 9.74 24.40 -5.51
N ASP A 139 10.07 25.31 -4.61
CA ASP A 139 9.09 26.14 -3.93
C ASP A 139 9.38 27.62 -4.11
N ASN A 140 8.42 28.48 -3.77
CA ASN A 140 8.51 29.93 -3.94
C ASN A 140 9.33 30.64 -2.85
N GLN A 141 9.97 29.92 -1.93
CA GLN A 141 10.61 30.49 -0.73
C GLN A 141 12.03 29.95 -0.47
N SER A 142 12.45 28.88 -1.13
CA SER A 142 13.65 28.14 -0.79
C SER A 142 14.28 27.44 -2.00
N SER A 143 15.50 26.92 -1.78
CA SER A 143 16.27 26.26 -2.81
C SER A 143 15.63 24.94 -3.25
N PRO A 144 15.72 24.59 -4.54
CA PRO A 144 15.23 23.32 -5.04
C PRO A 144 15.91 22.13 -4.39
N PHE A 145 15.20 21.02 -4.26
CA PHE A 145 15.77 19.75 -3.82
C PHE A 145 15.36 18.59 -4.72
N ILE A 146 16.20 17.55 -4.71
CA ILE A 146 15.99 16.33 -5.49
C ILE A 146 16.08 15.12 -4.57
N ILE A 147 15.06 14.27 -4.60
CA ILE A 147 15.12 12.92 -4.03
C ILE A 147 15.52 11.96 -5.15
N LYS A 148 16.71 11.36 -5.05
CA LYS A 148 17.20 10.43 -6.08
C LYS A 148 16.44 9.09 -6.02
N GLY A 149 15.92 8.65 -7.16
CA GLY A 149 15.27 7.34 -7.36
C GLY A 149 16.22 6.21 -7.78
N GLY A 150 17.48 6.55 -8.08
CA GLY A 150 18.49 5.60 -8.57
C GLY A 150 18.66 4.35 -7.69
N GLY A 151 18.61 4.50 -6.36
CA GLY A 151 18.70 3.37 -5.43
C GLY A 151 17.53 2.39 -5.55
N VAL A 152 16.30 2.88 -5.70
CA VAL A 152 15.14 1.98 -5.91
C VAL A 152 15.16 1.38 -7.31
N LYS A 153 15.61 2.15 -8.31
CA LYS A 153 15.79 1.67 -9.68
C LYS A 153 16.79 0.51 -9.73
N SER A 154 17.94 0.62 -9.08
CA SER A 154 18.96 -0.44 -9.05
C SER A 154 18.44 -1.68 -8.33
N VAL A 155 17.75 -1.51 -7.19
CA VAL A 155 17.05 -2.61 -6.48
C VAL A 155 16.04 -3.31 -7.40
N ASN A 156 15.27 -2.55 -8.18
CA ASN A 156 14.28 -3.10 -9.10
C ASN A 156 14.95 -3.86 -10.27
N GLN A 157 16.04 -3.33 -10.81
CA GLN A 157 16.83 -3.99 -11.86
C GLN A 157 17.45 -5.29 -11.35
N TRP A 158 18.06 -5.28 -10.17
CA TRP A 158 18.62 -6.48 -9.54
C TRP A 158 17.55 -7.55 -9.30
N PHE A 159 16.38 -7.13 -8.78
CA PHE A 159 15.23 -8.01 -8.63
C PHE A 159 14.82 -8.66 -9.96
N ASN A 160 14.73 -7.88 -11.04
CA ASN A 160 14.34 -8.38 -12.35
C ASN A 160 15.36 -9.40 -12.90
N LYS A 161 16.67 -9.13 -12.74
CA LYS A 161 17.74 -10.07 -13.12
C LYS A 161 17.60 -11.40 -12.38
N LEU A 162 17.47 -11.36 -11.06
CA LEU A 162 17.31 -12.57 -10.25
C LEU A 162 16.00 -13.31 -10.53
N LYS A 163 14.91 -12.57 -10.74
CA LYS A 163 13.63 -13.15 -11.10
C LYS A 163 13.75 -13.94 -12.40
N ALA A 164 14.34 -13.36 -13.44
CA ALA A 164 14.55 -14.05 -14.72
C ALA A 164 15.36 -15.34 -14.56
N HIS A 165 16.50 -15.25 -13.85
CA HIS A 165 17.35 -16.41 -13.56
C HIS A 165 16.59 -17.54 -12.82
N TYR A 166 15.90 -17.23 -11.72
CA TYR A 166 15.19 -18.25 -10.96
C TYR A 166 13.96 -18.79 -11.69
N GLN A 167 13.29 -17.98 -12.50
CA GLN A 167 12.17 -18.44 -13.32
C GLN A 167 12.62 -19.41 -14.42
N ALA A 168 13.75 -19.12 -15.09
CA ALA A 168 14.34 -20.03 -16.06
C ALA A 168 14.67 -21.39 -15.42
N LYS A 169 15.35 -21.39 -14.27
CA LYS A 169 15.68 -22.62 -13.53
C LYS A 169 14.43 -23.38 -13.07
N ALA A 170 13.43 -22.70 -12.54
CA ALA A 170 12.18 -23.35 -12.08
C ALA A 170 11.40 -23.99 -13.24
N LYS A 171 11.42 -23.38 -14.42
CA LYS A 171 10.80 -23.92 -15.63
C LYS A 171 11.49 -25.21 -16.06
N THR A 172 12.82 -25.24 -16.08
CA THR A 172 13.59 -26.42 -16.48
C THR A 172 13.49 -27.55 -15.47
N SER A 173 13.58 -27.26 -14.17
CA SER A 173 13.59 -28.30 -13.14
C SER A 173 12.20 -28.87 -12.83
N ASN A 174 11.16 -28.03 -12.75
CA ASN A 174 9.87 -28.44 -12.19
C ASN A 174 8.66 -28.02 -13.05
N LYS A 175 8.88 -27.54 -14.29
CA LYS A 175 7.82 -26.98 -15.17
C LYS A 175 6.93 -25.91 -14.50
N HIS A 176 7.47 -25.22 -13.49
CA HIS A 176 6.77 -24.18 -12.74
C HIS A 176 7.38 -22.79 -13.00
N PHE A 177 6.53 -21.77 -13.09
CA PHE A 177 6.94 -20.37 -13.31
C PHE A 177 7.14 -19.57 -12.02
N TRP A 178 6.81 -20.18 -10.86
CA TRP A 178 6.82 -19.52 -9.56
C TRP A 178 7.25 -20.47 -8.45
N THR A 179 8.02 -19.96 -7.49
CA THR A 179 8.54 -20.72 -6.36
C THR A 179 8.43 -19.92 -5.06
N LYS A 180 8.48 -20.59 -3.90
CA LYS A 180 8.54 -19.91 -2.59
C LYS A 180 9.72 -18.92 -2.50
N ARG A 181 10.87 -19.26 -3.11
CA ARG A 181 12.05 -18.39 -3.20
C ARG A 181 11.75 -17.11 -3.98
N LEU A 182 11.10 -17.22 -5.15
CA LEU A 182 10.64 -16.07 -5.92
C LEU A 182 9.63 -15.23 -5.14
N GLY A 183 8.74 -15.87 -4.38
CA GLY A 183 7.82 -15.19 -3.47
C GLY A 183 8.52 -14.34 -2.41
N LYS A 184 9.54 -14.90 -1.73
CA LYS A 184 10.34 -14.17 -0.73
C LYS A 184 11.07 -12.98 -1.37
N LEU A 185 11.65 -13.18 -2.55
CA LEU A 185 12.35 -12.15 -3.30
C LEU A 185 11.40 -11.01 -3.71
N ALA A 186 10.18 -11.33 -4.16
CA ALA A 186 9.17 -10.35 -4.50
C ALA A 186 8.70 -9.53 -3.29
N LEU A 187 8.47 -10.20 -2.15
CA LEU A 187 8.11 -9.52 -0.90
C LEU A 187 9.24 -8.58 -0.43
N TRP A 188 10.49 -9.03 -0.47
CA TRP A 188 11.64 -8.19 -0.13
C TRP A 188 11.70 -6.92 -0.99
N ARG A 189 11.50 -7.07 -2.31
CA ARG A 189 11.48 -5.94 -3.24
C ARG A 189 10.31 -5.00 -2.96
N GLU A 190 9.12 -5.53 -2.66
CA GLU A 190 7.96 -4.73 -2.25
C GLU A 190 8.26 -3.90 -0.99
N CYS A 191 8.86 -4.51 0.04
CA CYS A 191 9.26 -3.81 1.26
C CYS A 191 10.28 -2.70 1.00
N LYS A 192 11.29 -2.95 0.15
CA LYS A 192 12.30 -1.93 -0.21
C LYS A 192 11.70 -0.75 -0.95
N VAL A 193 10.80 -1.00 -1.90
CA VAL A 193 10.09 0.07 -2.62
C VAL A 193 9.23 0.87 -1.65
N ASN A 194 8.42 0.21 -0.82
CA ASN A 194 7.53 0.90 0.13
C ASN A 194 8.30 1.75 1.15
N ASP A 195 9.41 1.23 1.69
CA ASP A 195 10.28 1.98 2.61
C ASP A 195 10.78 3.28 1.97
N PHE A 196 11.25 3.23 0.72
CA PHE A 196 11.66 4.42 -0.01
C PHE A 196 10.49 5.40 -0.22
N MET A 197 9.32 4.93 -0.65
CA MET A 197 8.15 5.79 -0.88
C MET A 197 7.77 6.52 0.42
N HIS A 198 7.76 5.81 1.56
CA HIS A 198 7.47 6.39 2.85
C HIS A 198 8.49 7.45 3.27
N LYS A 199 9.79 7.15 3.14
CA LYS A 199 10.86 8.09 3.44
C LYS A 199 10.80 9.34 2.56
N ALA A 200 10.55 9.18 1.27
CA ALA A 200 10.39 10.29 0.34
C ALA A 200 9.19 11.17 0.72
N SER A 201 8.02 10.57 0.98
CA SER A 201 6.84 11.32 1.40
C SER A 201 7.04 12.04 2.74
N ALA A 202 7.69 11.38 3.71
CA ALA A 202 7.96 11.96 5.02
C ALA A 202 8.93 13.14 4.91
N TYR A 203 9.94 13.03 4.04
CA TYR A 203 10.85 14.13 3.75
C TYR A 203 10.12 15.34 3.14
N VAL A 204 9.30 15.10 2.09
CA VAL A 204 8.53 16.17 1.44
C VAL A 204 7.59 16.86 2.43
N VAL A 205 6.82 16.10 3.21
CA VAL A 205 5.91 16.65 4.22
C VAL A 205 6.70 17.42 5.29
N GLY A 206 7.80 16.85 5.78
CA GLY A 206 8.67 17.50 6.76
C GLY A 206 9.24 18.83 6.26
N HIS A 207 9.67 18.90 4.99
CA HIS A 207 10.10 20.15 4.36
C HIS A 207 8.95 21.16 4.29
N CYS A 208 7.76 20.73 3.87
CA CYS A 208 6.59 21.61 3.79
C CYS A 208 6.22 22.21 5.15
N LEU A 209 6.22 21.39 6.20
CA LEU A 209 5.97 21.83 7.57
C LEU A 209 7.03 22.82 8.05
N LYS A 210 8.31 22.53 7.81
CA LYS A 210 9.43 23.40 8.20
C LYS A 210 9.40 24.76 7.50
N LYS A 211 8.90 24.81 6.26
CA LYS A 211 8.86 26.02 5.42
C LYS A 211 7.50 26.71 5.37
N GLY A 212 6.49 26.22 6.09
CA GLY A 212 5.15 26.81 6.04
C GLY A 212 4.47 26.70 4.67
N ILE A 213 4.81 25.68 3.88
CA ILE A 213 4.21 25.40 2.57
C ILE A 213 2.86 24.74 2.81
N SER A 214 1.79 25.36 2.33
CA SER A 214 0.40 24.92 2.50
C SER A 214 -0.17 24.24 1.27
N THR A 215 0.43 24.52 0.09
CA THR A 215 -0.04 23.99 -1.19
C THR A 215 1.06 23.19 -1.87
N ILE A 216 0.76 21.96 -2.23
CA ILE A 216 1.64 21.09 -3.04
C ILE A 216 0.96 20.88 -4.40
N VAL A 217 1.64 21.29 -5.46
CA VAL A 217 1.23 21.09 -6.84
C VAL A 217 2.08 19.97 -7.42
N ILE A 218 1.44 18.89 -7.87
CA ILE A 218 2.13 17.72 -8.42
C ILE A 218 1.95 17.70 -9.93
N GLY A 219 3.07 17.62 -10.65
CA GLY A 219 3.11 17.46 -12.10
C GLY A 219 2.28 16.27 -12.57
N LYS A 220 1.46 16.47 -13.59
CA LYS A 220 0.62 15.42 -14.14
C LYS A 220 1.49 14.40 -14.87
N MET A 221 1.56 13.18 -14.34
CA MET A 221 2.14 12.07 -15.09
C MET A 221 1.25 11.74 -16.30
N MET A 222 1.70 12.08 -17.50
CA MET A 222 1.11 11.55 -18.72
C MET A 222 1.57 10.10 -18.85
N ALA A 223 0.63 9.16 -18.96
CA ALA A 223 0.98 7.78 -19.29
C ALA A 223 1.68 7.80 -20.64
N GLY A 224 2.98 7.51 -20.67
CA GLY A 224 3.77 7.53 -21.89
C GLY A 224 3.08 6.69 -22.96
N ASN A 225 2.74 7.32 -24.09
CA ASN A 225 2.52 6.59 -25.32
C ASN A 225 3.78 5.76 -25.54
N LYS A 226 3.64 4.44 -25.55
CA LYS A 226 4.69 3.57 -26.08
C LYS A 226 4.76 3.89 -27.56
N SER A 227 5.77 4.66 -27.96
CA SER A 227 6.35 4.62 -29.30
C SER A 227 6.98 3.26 -29.53
#